data_AF-A0A9E2R6M7-F1
#
_entry.id   AF-A0A9E2R6M7-F1
#
_cell.length_a   1.000
_cell.length_b   1.000
_cell.length_c   1.000
_cell.angle_alpha   90.00
_cell.angle_beta   90.00
_cell.angle_gamma   90.00
#
_symmetry.space_group_name_H-M   'P 1'
#
loop_
_entity.id
_entity.type
_entity.pdbx_description
1 polymer ?
#
loop_
_entity_poly.entity_id
_entity_poly.type
_entity_poly.pdbx_seq_one_letter_code
_entity_poly.pdbx_strand_id
1 'polypeptide(L)'
;MSTKSNTERPECWSVDPQARGLRVVRSLEHSLVLPFEHFIYSELEAGADEEVLKVTFATHEVILKGSRLDRLEAALQRFELGTVAPASGKFERVASQTQPFVREIVILKRVRNDGDAGGVSAGGQSRR
;
A
#
# COMPACT_ATOMS: atom_id res chain seq x y z
N MET A 1 -28.13 -23.64 12.65
CA MET A 1 -28.88 -22.41 12.33
C MET A 1 -28.27 -21.25 13.12
N SER A 2 -27.45 -20.43 12.47
CA SER A 2 -27.13 -19.07 12.94
C SER A 2 -26.84 -18.22 11.71
N THR A 3 -27.72 -17.25 11.53
CA THR A 3 -27.78 -16.23 10.49
C THR A 3 -26.59 -15.26 10.59
N LYS A 4 -26.00 -14.85 9.45
CA LYS A 4 -25.54 -13.48 9.27
C LYS A 4 -25.70 -13.06 7.81
N SER A 5 -26.50 -12.02 7.66
CA SER A 5 -26.85 -11.28 6.45
C SER A 5 -25.63 -10.87 5.64
N ASN A 6 -25.43 -11.50 4.49
CA ASN A 6 -24.40 -11.14 3.52
C ASN A 6 -24.82 -9.90 2.71
N THR A 7 -24.88 -8.75 3.38
CA THR A 7 -25.07 -7.42 2.77
C THR A 7 -24.19 -6.38 3.47
N GLU A 8 -23.08 -6.79 4.07
CA GLU A 8 -22.17 -5.90 4.78
C GLU A 8 -21.04 -5.51 3.83
N ARG A 9 -20.79 -4.20 3.74
CA ARG A 9 -19.78 -3.58 2.88
C ARG A 9 -18.47 -4.38 3.02
N PRO A 10 -17.82 -4.86 1.95
CA PRO A 10 -16.48 -5.39 2.09
C PRO A 10 -15.61 -4.26 2.63
N GLU A 11 -15.16 -4.38 3.88
CA GLU A 11 -14.23 -3.43 4.47
C GLU A 11 -13.00 -3.39 3.57
N CYS A 12 -12.80 -2.28 2.86
CA CYS A 12 -11.68 -2.10 1.94
C CYS A 12 -10.34 -1.92 2.66
N TRP A 13 -10.35 -1.82 3.99
CA TRP A 13 -9.16 -1.64 4.80
C TRP A 13 -9.39 -2.08 6.24
N SER A 14 -8.31 -2.36 6.97
CA SER A 14 -8.34 -2.64 8.41
C SER A 14 -7.06 -2.17 9.08
N VAL A 15 -7.14 -1.90 10.38
CA VAL A 15 -6.00 -1.55 11.24
C VAL A 15 -5.74 -2.71 12.20
N ASP A 16 -4.48 -3.11 12.31
CA ASP A 16 -3.98 -4.08 13.27
C ASP A 16 -2.65 -3.58 13.82
N PRO A 17 -2.59 -3.11 15.09
CA PRO A 17 -1.36 -2.66 15.73
C PRO A 17 -0.28 -3.75 15.87
N GLN A 18 -0.63 -5.01 15.66
CA GLN A 18 0.31 -6.14 15.67
C GLN A 18 0.69 -6.62 14.27
N ALA A 19 0.21 -5.94 13.22
CA ALA A 19 0.58 -6.27 11.85
C ALA A 19 2.11 -6.21 11.66
N ARG A 20 2.64 -7.20 10.95
CA ARG A 20 4.06 -7.26 10.55
C ARG A 20 4.26 -6.95 9.06
N GLY A 21 3.16 -6.71 8.34
CA GLY A 21 3.17 -6.35 6.95
C GLY A 21 1.77 -5.97 6.47
N LEU A 22 1.74 -5.35 5.30
CA LEU A 22 0.52 -4.96 4.62
C LEU A 22 0.00 -6.14 3.78
N ARG A 23 -1.21 -6.60 4.07
CA ARG A 23 -1.94 -7.54 3.21
C ARG A 23 -2.71 -6.78 2.13
N VAL A 24 -2.38 -7.02 0.87
CA VAL A 24 -3.02 -6.40 -0.28
C VAL A 24 -3.85 -7.45 -1.00
N VAL A 25 -5.18 -7.30 -0.97
CA VAL A 25 -6.13 -8.18 -1.65
C VAL A 25 -6.48 -7.57 -3.00
N ARG A 26 -6.28 -8.33 -4.09
CA ARG A 26 -6.65 -7.90 -5.44
C ARG A 26 -7.99 -8.52 -5.89
N SER A 27 -8.21 -9.77 -5.51
CA SER A 27 -9.45 -10.51 -5.76
C SER A 27 -9.66 -11.57 -4.67
N LEU A 28 -10.79 -12.28 -4.67
CA LEU A 28 -11.08 -13.35 -3.71
C LEU A 28 -10.01 -14.46 -3.71
N GLU A 29 -9.33 -14.67 -4.84
CA GLU A 29 -8.35 -15.73 -5.03
C GLU A 29 -6.90 -15.23 -4.99
N HIS A 30 -6.68 -13.90 -4.94
CA HIS A 30 -5.34 -13.33 -5.03
C HIS A 30 -5.10 -12.25 -3.99
N SER A 31 -4.18 -12.52 -3.07
CA SER A 31 -3.64 -11.55 -2.10
C SER A 31 -2.14 -11.69 -1.96
N LEU A 32 -1.47 -10.58 -1.69
CA LEU A 32 -0.04 -10.51 -1.36
C LEU A 32 0.13 -9.97 0.06
N VAL A 33 1.16 -10.42 0.78
CA VAL A 33 1.57 -9.81 2.05
C VAL A 33 2.96 -9.22 1.87
N LEU A 34 3.10 -7.93 2.16
CA LEU A 34 4.33 -7.16 2.02
C LEU A 34 4.85 -6.80 3.42
N PRO A 35 6.00 -7.36 3.86
CA PRO A 35 6.55 -7.09 5.18
C PRO A 35 6.88 -5.60 5.38
N PHE A 36 6.57 -5.05 6.56
CA PHE A 36 6.89 -3.66 6.89
C PHE A 36 8.39 -3.42 7.03
N GLU A 37 9.17 -4.44 7.38
CA GLU A 37 10.65 -4.38 7.36
C GLU A 37 11.22 -4.04 5.97
N HIS A 38 10.45 -4.25 4.90
CA HIS A 38 10.82 -3.92 3.52
C HIS A 38 10.16 -2.65 3.00
N PHE A 39 9.43 -1.91 3.84
CA PHE A 39 8.83 -0.64 3.46
C PHE A 39 9.93 0.40 3.21
N ILE A 40 9.81 1.15 2.12
CA ILE A 40 10.77 2.20 1.76
C ILE A 40 10.13 3.57 2.01
N TYR A 41 8.99 3.86 1.37
CA TYR A 41 8.25 5.11 1.56
C TYR A 41 6.81 4.99 1.06
N SER A 42 5.99 5.97 1.43
CA SER A 42 4.68 6.23 0.81
C SER A 42 4.64 7.65 0.25
N GLU A 43 3.81 7.86 -0.76
CA GLU A 43 3.53 9.16 -1.35
C GLU A 43 2.03 9.28 -1.61
N LEU A 44 1.40 10.29 -1.03
CA LEU A 44 0.02 10.65 -1.28
C LEU A 44 -0.07 11.86 -2.22
N GLU A 45 -0.74 11.67 -3.35
CA GLU A 45 -1.09 12.71 -4.31
C GLU A 45 -2.61 12.94 -4.25
N ALA A 46 -3.02 14.09 -3.70
CA ALA A 46 -4.43 14.50 -3.68
C ALA A 46 -4.78 15.28 -4.97
N GLY A 47 -5.50 14.64 -5.88
CA GLY A 47 -6.06 15.28 -7.07
C GLY A 47 -7.44 15.88 -6.84
N ALA A 48 -7.98 16.59 -7.84
CA ALA A 48 -9.30 17.20 -7.76
C ALA A 48 -10.45 16.17 -7.70
N ASP A 49 -10.30 15.03 -8.37
CA ASP A 49 -11.33 13.99 -8.50
C ASP A 49 -10.99 12.68 -7.76
N GLU A 50 -9.71 12.44 -7.46
CA GLU A 50 -9.24 11.20 -6.84
C GLU A 50 -7.92 11.43 -6.09
N GLU A 51 -7.76 10.74 -4.96
CA GLU A 51 -6.49 10.60 -4.25
C GLU A 51 -5.77 9.34 -4.73
N VAL A 52 -4.45 9.44 -4.88
CA VAL A 52 -3.58 8.32 -5.22
C VAL A 52 -2.53 8.17 -4.12
N LEU A 53 -2.48 6.99 -3.51
CA LEU A 53 -1.47 6.63 -2.50
C LEU A 53 -0.56 5.55 -3.09
N LYS A 54 0.71 5.91 -3.31
CA LYS A 54 1.78 4.99 -3.69
C LYS A 54 2.46 4.48 -2.43
N VAL A 55 2.62 3.17 -2.31
CA VAL A 55 3.28 2.51 -1.20
C VAL A 55 4.40 1.64 -1.76
N THR A 56 5.64 2.04 -1.50
CA THR A 56 6.82 1.42 -2.09
C THR A 56 7.51 0.52 -1.09
N PHE A 57 7.63 -0.75 -1.46
CA PHE A 57 8.42 -1.76 -0.76
C PHE A 57 9.65 -2.12 -1.60
N ALA A 58 10.62 -2.81 -0.99
CA ALA A 58 11.84 -3.26 -1.68
C ALA A 58 11.56 -4.01 -2.99
N THR A 59 10.52 -4.85 -3.02
CA THR A 59 10.21 -5.76 -4.13
C THR A 59 9.00 -5.34 -4.96
N HIS A 60 8.11 -4.51 -4.41
CA HIS A 60 6.85 -4.16 -5.04
C HIS A 60 6.51 -2.69 -4.80
N GLU A 61 5.77 -2.12 -5.73
CA GLU A 61 5.06 -0.86 -5.54
C GLU A 61 3.56 -1.15 -5.58
N VAL A 62 2.82 -0.63 -4.60
CA VAL A 62 1.37 -0.76 -4.49
C VAL A 62 0.76 0.61 -4.66
N ILE A 63 -0.09 0.75 -5.68
CA ILE A 63 -0.77 2.00 -5.99
C ILE A 63 -2.24 1.83 -5.63
N LEU A 64 -2.70 2.60 -4.66
CA LEU A 64 -4.10 2.67 -4.24
C LEU A 64 -4.71 3.93 -4.84
N LYS A 65 -5.90 3.80 -5.42
CA LYS A 65 -6.66 4.95 -5.87
C LYS A 65 -8.04 4.99 -5.23
N GLY A 66 -8.48 6.17 -4.83
CA GLY A 66 -9.80 6.36 -4.23
C GLY A 66 -9.95 7.67 -3.48
N SER A 67 -10.49 7.61 -2.26
CA SER A 67 -10.78 8.80 -1.46
C SER A 67 -10.40 8.60 0.01
N ARG A 68 -9.96 9.66 0.67
CA ARG A 68 -9.51 9.63 2.08
C ARG A 68 -8.42 8.59 2.32
N LEU A 69 -7.48 8.51 1.38
CA LEU A 69 -6.28 7.69 1.46
C LEU A 69 -5.26 8.30 2.43
N ASP A 70 -5.38 9.58 2.76
CA ASP A 70 -4.68 10.23 3.88
C ASP A 70 -4.73 9.43 5.19
N ARG A 71 -5.88 8.81 5.50
CA ARG A 71 -6.03 7.97 6.69
C ARG A 71 -5.31 6.63 6.57
N LEU A 72 -5.21 6.08 5.37
CA LEU A 72 -4.43 4.86 5.10
C LEU A 72 -2.95 5.16 5.21
N GLU A 73 -2.50 6.29 4.68
CA GLU A 73 -1.14 6.77 4.86
C GLU A 73 -0.81 6.99 6.34
N ALA A 74 -1.71 7.62 7.11
CA ALA A 74 -1.52 7.79 8.55
C ALA A 74 -1.43 6.44 9.31
N ALA A 75 -2.19 5.42 8.88
CA ALA A 75 -2.10 4.07 9.45
C ALA A 75 -0.79 3.36 9.04
N LEU A 76 -0.32 3.57 7.80
CA LEU A 76 0.98 3.09 7.33
C LEU A 76 2.13 3.73 8.09
N GLN A 77 2.07 5.03 8.39
CA GLN A 77 3.07 5.73 9.18
C GLN A 77 3.31 5.09 10.55
N ARG A 78 2.26 4.50 11.14
CA ARG A 78 2.34 3.78 12.42
C ARG A 78 2.59 2.29 12.27
N PHE A 79 2.73 1.79 11.04
CA PHE A 79 2.82 0.37 10.70
C PHE A 79 1.65 -0.46 11.23
N GLU A 80 0.44 0.12 11.23
CA GLU A 80 -0.77 -0.54 11.71
C GLU A 80 -1.75 -0.85 10.57
N LEU A 81 -1.47 -0.45 9.32
CA LEU A 81 -2.35 -0.76 8.19
C LEU A 81 -2.26 -2.26 7.84
N GLY A 82 -3.18 -3.06 8.37
CA GLY A 82 -3.11 -4.52 8.27
C GLY A 82 -3.52 -5.07 6.90
N THR A 83 -4.69 -4.67 6.40
CA THR A 83 -5.20 -5.15 5.10
C THR A 83 -5.76 -3.99 4.28
N VAL A 84 -5.62 -4.07 2.95
CA VAL A 84 -6.35 -3.27 1.97
C VAL A 84 -6.93 -4.14 0.85
N ALA A 85 -8.11 -3.77 0.35
CA ALA A 85 -8.84 -4.46 -0.71
C ALA A 85 -9.66 -3.45 -1.53
N PRO A 86 -9.89 -3.68 -2.85
CA PRO A 86 -10.81 -2.84 -3.61
C PRO A 86 -12.24 -3.04 -3.09
N ALA A 87 -12.96 -1.95 -2.87
CA ALA A 87 -14.38 -1.97 -2.54
C ALA A 87 -15.25 -1.77 -3.80
N SER A 88 -16.48 -2.28 -3.75
CA SER A 88 -17.45 -2.05 -4.83
C SER A 88 -17.84 -0.58 -4.91
N GLY A 89 -17.81 -0.01 -6.12
CA GLY A 89 -18.22 1.38 -6.41
C GLY A 89 -19.65 1.72 -5.97
N LYS A 90 -20.51 0.72 -5.73
CA LYS A 90 -21.87 0.92 -5.17
C LYS A 90 -21.86 1.64 -3.81
N PHE A 91 -20.76 1.55 -3.07
CA PHE A 91 -20.61 2.18 -1.75
C PHE A 91 -19.73 3.43 -1.76
N GLU A 92 -19.14 3.79 -2.91
CA GLU A 92 -18.17 4.88 -3.04
C GLU A 92 -18.73 6.19 -2.49
N ARG A 93 -19.92 6.61 -2.95
CA ARG A 93 -20.55 7.88 -2.56
C ARG A 93 -20.83 8.00 -1.05
N VAL A 94 -21.10 6.88 -0.37
CA VAL A 94 -21.39 6.85 1.06
C VAL A 94 -20.10 6.73 1.88
N ALA A 95 -19.14 5.93 1.41
CA ALA A 95 -17.89 5.69 2.09
C ALA A 95 -16.95 6.90 2.01
N SER A 96 -16.77 7.50 0.83
CA SER A 96 -15.80 8.59 0.59
C SER A 96 -16.01 9.82 1.47
N GLN A 97 -17.22 10.01 2.01
CA GLN A 97 -17.57 11.12 2.91
C GLN A 97 -17.17 10.90 4.37
N THR A 98 -16.93 9.66 4.81
CA THR A 98 -16.79 9.33 6.23
C THR A 98 -15.58 8.48 6.55
N GLN A 99 -15.15 7.65 5.60
CA GLN A 99 -14.10 6.65 5.78
C GLN A 99 -13.23 6.54 4.53
N PRO A 100 -12.06 5.91 4.63
CA PRO A 100 -11.27 5.53 3.47
C PRO A 100 -12.07 4.65 2.53
N PHE A 101 -11.86 4.88 1.23
CA PHE A 101 -12.42 4.07 0.17
C PHE A 101 -11.35 3.79 -0.88
N VAL A 102 -11.05 2.52 -1.09
CA VAL A 102 -10.11 2.06 -2.13
C VAL A 102 -10.93 1.57 -3.32
N ARG A 103 -10.86 2.27 -4.45
CA ARG A 103 -11.55 1.92 -5.69
C ARG A 103 -10.73 0.94 -6.52
N GLU A 104 -9.44 1.22 -6.67
CA GLU A 104 -8.53 0.43 -7.49
C GLU A 104 -7.23 0.15 -6.73
N ILE A 105 -6.68 -1.05 -6.93
CA ILE A 105 -5.35 -1.44 -6.45
C ILE A 105 -4.55 -1.97 -7.63
N VAL A 106 -3.37 -1.38 -7.86
CA VAL A 106 -2.37 -1.86 -8.82
C VAL A 106 -1.13 -2.30 -8.06
N ILE A 107 -0.58 -3.46 -8.42
CA ILE A 107 0.66 -4.01 -7.83
C ILE A 107 1.68 -4.15 -8.95
N LEU A 108 2.82 -3.46 -8.81
CA LEU A 108 3.94 -3.51 -9.74
C LEU A 108 5.13 -4.21 -9.06
N LYS A 109 5.81 -5.11 -9.77
CA LYS A 109 7.08 -5.68 -9.30
C LYS A 109 8.20 -4.70 -9.60
N ARG A 110 9.08 -4.46 -8.63
CA ARG A 110 10.30 -3.68 -8.82
C ARG A 110 11.42 -4.57 -9.32
N VAL A 111 12.06 -4.16 -10.41
CA VAL A 111 13.32 -4.77 -10.86
C VAL A 111 14.43 -4.27 -9.93
N ARG A 112 15.24 -5.17 -9.39
CA ARG A 112 16.47 -4.77 -8.69
C ARG A 112 17.41 -4.19 -9.74
N ASN A 113 17.73 -2.90 -9.64
CA ASN A 113 18.90 -2.38 -10.31
C ASN A 113 20.10 -2.76 -9.46
N ASP A 114 20.74 -3.89 -9.78
CA ASP A 114 22.01 -4.33 -9.19
C ASP A 114 23.16 -3.44 -9.72
N GLY A 115 23.08 -2.13 -9.47
CA GLY A 115 23.95 -1.11 -10.08
C GLY A 115 24.62 -0.13 -9.12
N ASP A 116 24.36 -0.20 -7.81
CA ASP A 116 25.09 0.59 -6.81
C ASP A 116 26.16 -0.27 -6.12
N ALA A 117 27.09 -0.78 -6.91
CA ALA A 117 28.30 -1.41 -6.41
C ALA A 117 29.44 -0.38 -6.39
N GLY A 118 29.62 0.27 -5.25
CA GLY A 118 30.93 0.67 -4.71
C GLY A 118 31.85 1.47 -5.63
N GLY A 119 31.62 2.78 -5.71
CA GLY A 119 32.65 3.74 -6.09
C GLY A 119 33.71 3.86 -5.00
N VAL A 120 34.64 2.92 -4.91
CA VAL A 120 35.93 3.11 -4.22
C VAL A 120 37.04 3.01 -5.25
N SER A 121 37.23 4.09 -6.02
CA SER A 121 38.40 4.22 -6.87
C SER A 121 39.63 4.43 -6.00
N ALA A 122 40.37 3.32 -5.87
CA ALA A 122 41.81 3.15 -5.73
C ALA A 122 42.65 4.40 -5.37
N GLY A 123 43.38 4.27 -4.26
CA GLY A 123 44.33 5.24 -3.77
C GLY A 123 45.38 5.68 -4.78
N GLY A 124 45.74 6.96 -4.66
CA GLY A 124 46.78 7.61 -5.42
C GLY A 124 48.11 6.90 -5.30
N GLN A 125 48.63 6.49 -6.45
CA GLN A 125 49.99 6.04 -6.63
C GLN A 125 50.91 7.27 -6.68
N SER A 126 51.56 7.61 -5.56
CA SER A 126 52.70 8.53 -5.56
C SER A 126 53.98 7.69 -5.50
N ARG A 127 54.61 7.51 -6.66
CA ARG A 127 56.00 7.04 -6.75
C ARG A 127 56.91 8.27 -6.61
N ARG A 128 57.95 8.04 -5.79
CA ARG A 128 59.17 8.80 -5.52
C ARG A 128 59.61 9.80 -6.59
#